data_AF-A0A9D9PA26-F1
#
_entry.id   AF-A0A9D9PA26-F1
#
_cell.length_a   1.000
_cell.length_b   1.000
_cell.length_c   1.000
_cell.angle_alpha   90.00
_cell.angle_beta   90.00
_cell.angle_gamma   90.00
#
_symmetry.space_group_name_H-M   'P 1'
#
loop_
_entity.id
_entity.type
_entity.pdbx_description
1 polymer ?
#
loop_
_entity_poly.entity_id
_entity_poly.type
_entity_poly.pdbx_seq_one_letter_code
_entity_poly.pdbx_strand_id
1 'polypeptide(L)'
;MRELARVLAPGGRLVIEEPDIHRPAVKLVALAERTALMRSTFLAPEIVRDLPAAQELHAQVAERDRFSAWIVADKPSGETR
;
A
#
# COMPACT_ATOMS: atom_id res chain seq x y z
N MET A 1 -2.89 9.26 1.33
CA MET A 1 -1.45 9.33 0.97
C MET A 1 -0.77 10.63 1.40
N ARG A 2 -1.26 11.80 1.00
CA ARG A 2 -0.66 13.10 1.35
C ARG A 2 -0.36 13.30 2.84
N GLU A 3 -1.30 12.92 3.70
CA GLU A 3 -1.12 13.08 5.14
C GLU A 3 -0.05 12.14 5.70
N LEU A 4 0.04 10.91 5.20
CA LEU A 4 1.08 9.95 5.58
C LEU A 4 2.47 10.45 5.17
N ALA A 5 2.59 11.01 3.97
CA ALA A 5 3.84 11.62 3.50
C ALA A 5 4.25 12.84 4.33
N ARG A 6 3.28 13.63 4.81
CA ARG A 6 3.49 14.81 5.64
C ARG A 6 4.07 14.46 7.01
N VAL A 7 3.56 13.43 7.66
CA VAL A 7 3.99 13.01 9.01
C VAL A 7 5.29 12.20 9.01
N LEU A 8 5.70 11.68 7.86
CA LEU A 8 6.94 10.93 7.72
C LEU A 8 8.16 11.85 7.78
N ALA A 9 9.10 11.56 8.67
CA ALA A 9 10.39 12.27 8.72
C ALA A 9 11.17 12.10 7.39
N PRO A 10 12.02 13.05 7.00
CA PRO A 10 12.97 12.86 5.89
C PRO A 10 13.81 11.61 6.10
N GLY A 11 14.01 10.80 5.05
CA GLY A 11 14.66 9.48 5.16
C GLY A 11 13.81 8.41 5.86
N GLY A 12 12.57 8.73 6.26
CA GLY A 12 11.65 7.81 6.88
C GLY A 12 11.06 6.80 5.91
N ARG A 13 10.61 5.67 6.45
CA ARG A 13 9.97 4.57 5.71
C ARG A 13 8.52 4.40 6.13
N LEU A 14 7.65 4.30 5.15
CA LEU A 14 6.25 3.91 5.31
C LEU A 14 6.09 2.47 4.83
N VAL A 15 5.44 1.64 5.65
CA VAL A 15 5.09 0.25 5.31
C VAL A 15 3.58 0.16 5.27
N ILE A 16 3.04 -0.32 4.15
CA ILE A 16 1.62 -0.50 3.90
C ILE A 16 1.37 -1.99 3.70
N GLU A 17 0.58 -2.59 4.57
CA GLU A 17 0.09 -3.96 4.43
C GLU A 17 -1.31 -3.93 3.82
N GLU A 18 -1.48 -4.58 2.67
CA GLU A 18 -2.76 -4.64 1.96
C GLU A 18 -3.09 -6.09 1.57
N PRO A 19 -4.37 -6.50 1.63
CA PRO A 19 -4.78 -7.82 1.16
C PRO A 19 -4.49 -7.98 -0.33
N ASP A 20 -3.84 -9.08 -0.71
CA ASP A 20 -3.47 -9.33 -2.10
C ASP A 20 -4.65 -9.94 -2.88
N ILE A 21 -5.34 -9.11 -3.67
CA ILE A 21 -6.48 -9.53 -4.50
C ILE A 21 -6.13 -10.60 -5.54
N HIS A 22 -4.85 -10.82 -5.84
CA HIS A 22 -4.42 -11.94 -6.69
C HIS A 22 -4.64 -13.29 -6.01
N ARG A 23 -4.83 -13.33 -4.68
CA ARG A 23 -5.04 -14.56 -3.91
C ARG A 23 -6.51 -15.01 -3.91
N PRO A 24 -6.79 -16.31 -4.14
CA PRO A 24 -8.16 -16.81 -4.22
C PRO A 24 -8.93 -16.68 -2.90
N ALA A 25 -8.24 -16.80 -1.75
CA ALA A 25 -8.84 -16.58 -0.44
C ALA A 25 -9.30 -15.12 -0.24
N VAL A 26 -8.49 -14.15 -0.69
CA VAL A 26 -8.82 -12.72 -0.60
C VAL A 26 -9.99 -12.37 -1.51
N LYS A 27 -10.14 -13.02 -2.67
CA LYS A 27 -11.32 -12.84 -3.54
C LYS A 27 -12.63 -13.27 -2.86
N LEU A 28 -12.61 -14.35 -2.07
CA LEU A 28 -13.77 -14.77 -1.29
C LEU A 28 -14.11 -13.76 -0.19
N VAL A 29 -13.09 -13.21 0.49
CA VAL A 29 -13.28 -12.15 1.49
C VAL A 29 -13.83 -10.88 0.85
N ALA A 30 -13.31 -10.48 -0.31
CA ALA A 30 -13.80 -9.32 -1.05
C ALA A 30 -15.28 -9.49 -1.48
N LEU A 31 -15.68 -10.71 -1.85
CA LEU A 31 -17.09 -11.02 -2.12
C LEU A 31 -17.93 -10.90 -0.85
N ALA A 32 -17.46 -11.46 0.27
CA ALA A 32 -18.15 -11.38 1.56
C ALA A 32 -18.33 -9.93 2.03
N GLU A 33 -17.29 -9.10 1.97
CA GLU A 33 -17.35 -7.67 2.30
C GLU A 33 -18.34 -6.92 1.41
N ARG A 34 -18.34 -7.20 0.10
CA ARG A 34 -19.30 -6.59 -0.83
C ARG A 34 -20.74 -7.01 -0.52
N THR A 35 -20.97 -8.27 -0.12
CA THR A 35 -22.29 -8.73 0.33
C THR A 35 -22.70 -8.16 1.69
N ALA A 36 -21.74 -7.85 2.55
CA ALA A 36 -21.94 -7.20 3.84
C ALA A 36 -22.14 -5.66 3.72
N LEU A 37 -22.17 -5.11 2.49
CA LEU A 37 -22.23 -3.67 2.20
C LEU A 37 -21.09 -2.87 2.83
N MET A 38 -19.98 -3.54 3.16
CA MET A 38 -18.79 -2.90 3.69
C MET A 38 -18.06 -2.25 2.51
N ARG A 39 -17.98 -0.92 2.52
CA ARG A 39 -17.46 -0.10 1.41
C ARG A 39 -15.92 -0.12 1.32
N SER A 40 -15.30 -1.26 1.62
CA SER A 40 -13.86 -1.42 1.48
C SER A 40 -13.50 -1.63 0.02
N THR A 41 -12.40 -1.02 -0.40
CA THR A 41 -11.86 -1.21 -1.75
C THR A 41 -10.56 -1.98 -1.62
N PHE A 42 -10.61 -3.28 -1.91
CA PHE A 42 -9.40 -4.10 -2.00
C PHE A 42 -8.66 -3.73 -3.29
N LEU A 43 -7.61 -2.92 -3.15
CA LEU A 43 -6.78 -2.50 -4.27
C LEU A 43 -5.69 -3.53 -4.53
N ALA A 44 -5.36 -3.71 -5.81
CA ALA A 44 -4.22 -4.53 -6.17
C ALA A 44 -2.93 -3.85 -5.65
N PRO A 45 -1.95 -4.62 -5.15
CA PRO A 45 -0.73 -4.06 -4.56
C PRO A 45 0.07 -3.20 -5.55
N GLU A 46 -0.08 -3.44 -6.85
CA GLU A 46 0.51 -2.59 -7.89
C GLU A 46 -0.10 -1.18 -7.89
N ILE A 47 -1.42 -1.07 -7.74
CA ILE A 47 -2.10 0.23 -7.64
C ILE A 47 -1.62 0.97 -6.39
N VAL A 48 -1.54 0.27 -5.25
CA VAL A 48 -1.10 0.85 -3.98
C VAL A 48 0.34 1.31 -4.05
N ARG A 49 1.22 0.60 -4.78
CA ARG A 49 2.61 1.02 -5.04
C ARG A 49 2.68 2.32 -5.84
N ASP A 50 1.75 2.59 -6.73
CA ASP A 50 1.79 3.80 -7.57
C ASP A 50 1.20 5.04 -6.86
N LEU A 51 0.37 4.88 -5.82
CA LEU A 51 -0.20 5.99 -5.06
C LEU A 51 0.82 6.94 -4.37
N PRO A 52 1.91 6.43 -3.74
CA PRO A 52 2.96 7.24 -3.12
C PRO A 52 3.72 8.16 -4.09
N ALA A 53 3.79 7.81 -5.38
CA ALA A 53 4.58 8.54 -6.37
C ALA A 53 4.14 10.00 -6.52
N ALA A 54 2.84 10.28 -6.34
CA ALA A 54 2.30 11.63 -6.35
C ALA A 54 2.85 12.52 -5.21
N GLN A 55 3.51 11.96 -4.20
CA GLN A 55 4.06 12.64 -3.03
C GLN A 55 5.58 12.48 -2.93
N GLU A 56 6.26 12.19 -4.05
CA GLU A 56 7.72 12.04 -4.14
C GLU A 56 8.28 10.92 -3.24
N LEU A 57 7.42 9.96 -2.87
CA LEU A 57 7.82 8.76 -2.16
C LEU A 57 8.17 7.68 -3.18
N HIS A 58 9.29 7.00 -2.97
CA HIS A 58 9.70 5.85 -3.80
C HIS A 58 9.12 4.58 -3.20
N ALA A 59 8.19 3.94 -3.90
CA ALA A 59 7.51 2.75 -3.40
C ALA A 59 7.78 1.49 -4.22
N GLN A 60 7.88 0.37 -3.51
CA GLN A 60 8.09 -0.95 -4.08
C GLN A 60 7.29 -2.01 -3.33
N VAL A 61 6.88 -3.06 -4.03
CA VAL A 61 6.29 -4.24 -3.39
C VAL A 61 7.46 -5.07 -2.85
N ALA A 62 7.58 -5.16 -1.53
CA ALA A 62 8.69 -5.83 -0.87
C ALA A 62 8.45 -7.33 -0.70
N GLU A 63 7.25 -7.71 -0.27
CA GLU A 63 6.91 -9.09 0.04
C GLU A 63 5.43 -9.38 -0.28
N ARG A 64 5.13 -10.66 -0.55
CA ARG A 64 3.77 -11.17 -0.71
C ARG A 64 3.67 -12.51 0.00
N ASP A 65 2.70 -12.66 0.89
CA ASP A 65 2.41 -13.93 1.53
C ASP A 65 1.09 -14.54 0.99
N ARG A 66 0.49 -15.45 1.76
CA ARG A 66 -0.73 -16.15 1.38
C ARG A 66 -1.99 -15.27 1.37
N PHE A 67 -1.95 -14.09 1.99
CA PHE A 67 -3.11 -13.22 2.19
C PHE A 67 -2.84 -11.73 1.93
N SER A 68 -1.64 -11.25 2.28
CA SER A 68 -1.24 -9.86 2.25
C SER A 68 -0.04 -9.62 1.32
N ALA A 69 0.06 -8.39 0.83
CA ALA A 69 1.22 -7.84 0.17
C ALA A 69 1.72 -6.63 0.98
N TRP A 70 3.04 -6.52 1.12
CA TRP A 70 3.69 -5.40 1.78
C TRP A 70 4.29 -4.47 0.75
N ILE A 71 3.86 -3.21 0.80
CA ILE A 71 4.38 -2.11 0.00
C ILE A 71 5.24 -1.26 0.93
N VAL A 72 6.50 -1.06 0.56
CA VAL A 72 7.44 -0.21 1.28
C VAL A 72 7.63 1.06 0.46
N ALA A 73 7.43 2.21 1.07
CA ALA A 73 7.64 3.53 0.48
C ALA A 73 8.64 4.33 1.29
N ASP A 74 9.75 4.73 0.67
CA ASP A 74 10.82 5.50 1.29
C ASP A 74 10.70 6.99 0.91
N LYS A 75 10.83 7.87 1.91
CA LYS A 75 10.88 9.33 1.70
C LYS A 75 12.32 9.77 1.51
N PRO A 76 12.62 10.60 0.50
CA PRO A 76 13.98 11.10 0.32
C PRO A 76 14.44 11.83 1.59
N SER A 77 15.63 11.48 2.06
CA SER A 77 16.39 12.30 2.99
C SER A 77 16.72 13.57 2.21
N GLY A 78 16.27 14.75 2.66
CA GLY A 78 16.46 16.02 1.94
C GLY A 78 17.92 16.51 1.83
N GLU A 79 18.91 15.62 1.80
CA GLU A 79 20.28 15.93 1.44
C GLU A 79 20.39 16.08 -0.08
N THR A 80 20.06 17.29 -0.55
CA THR A 80 20.71 17.83 -1.73
C THR A 80 22.20 17.94 -1.41
N ARG A 81 23.01 17.06 -2.00
CA ARG A 81 24.46 17.26 -2.06
C ARG A 81 24.81 18.20 -3.20
#